data_AF-A0A6C0JG97-F1
#
_entry.id   AF-A0A6C0JG97-F1
#
_cell.length_a   1.000
_cell.length_b   1.000
_cell.length_c   1.000
_cell.angle_alpha   90.00
_cell.angle_beta   90.00
_cell.angle_gamma   90.00
#
_symmetry.space_group_name_H-M   'P 1'
#
loop_
_entity.id
_entity.type
_entity.pdbx_description
1 polymer ?
#
loop_
_entity_poly.entity_id
_entity_poly.type
_entity_poly.pdbx_seq_one_letter_code
_entity_poly.pdbx_strand_id
1 'polypeptide(L)'
;MEMLLAAGALVVAGYLIAREVKTEVAPDVVRKRVADYYVAGTTDVSDAMASGKRLLELNIGSDMQDRPVILPSGEKFEPVCVALLNQAFSNKDPFILSLVFHTDTTVTLNAVAKSLRETVHRQLVPPTPNLAEVPLDTLAGKLILVSGPEMRGSDLEPLVTLSWGDSGLRRLDYARALHPRDPEELKQFATHHLVLVVSDKSKGVYAGDNEIVASGCQWNLAGMGTGFIERTGV
;
A
#
# COMPACT_ATOMS: atom_id res chain seq x y z
N MET A 1 -4.13 63.05 8.66
CA MET A 1 -4.57 61.74 9.20
C MET A 1 -4.61 60.68 8.10
N GLU A 2 -5.11 61.01 6.91
CA GLU A 2 -5.17 60.09 5.75
C GLU A 2 -3.80 59.60 5.25
N MET A 3 -2.77 60.47 5.19
CA MET A 3 -1.41 60.09 4.78
C MET A 3 -0.75 59.06 5.71
N LEU A 4 -1.08 59.09 7.01
CA LEU A 4 -0.57 58.11 7.99
C LEU A 4 -1.23 56.75 7.84
N LEU A 5 -2.53 56.74 7.50
CA LEU A 5 -3.27 55.50 7.23
C LEU A 5 -2.78 54.84 5.94
N ALA A 6 -2.53 55.62 4.89
CA ALA A 6 -2.00 55.12 3.62
C ALA A 6 -0.58 54.53 3.78
N ALA A 7 0.29 55.21 4.54
CA ALA A 7 1.63 54.70 4.84
C ALA A 7 1.57 53.41 5.67
N GLY A 8 0.68 53.34 6.67
CA GLY A 8 0.47 52.14 7.47
C GLY A 8 -0.01 50.95 6.64
N ALA A 9 -0.94 51.17 5.71
CA ALA A 9 -1.44 50.12 4.81
C ALA A 9 -0.36 49.58 3.87
N LEU A 10 0.51 50.46 3.33
CA LEU A 10 1.64 50.06 2.47
C LEU A 10 2.68 49.21 3.21
N VAL A 11 2.96 49.54 4.48
CA VAL A 11 3.87 48.74 5.32
C VAL A 11 3.28 47.36 5.59
N VAL A 12 1.99 47.27 5.90
CA VAL A 12 1.31 45.98 6.12
C VAL A 12 1.27 45.16 4.84
N ALA A 13 0.93 45.75 3.70
CA ALA A 13 0.94 45.06 2.41
C ALA A 13 2.35 44.57 2.03
N GLY A 14 3.37 45.41 2.20
CA GLY A 14 4.76 45.04 1.97
C GLY A 14 5.22 43.90 2.89
N TYR A 15 4.80 43.91 4.16
CA TYR A 15 5.10 42.84 5.12
C TYR A 15 4.42 41.52 4.75
N LEU A 16 3.15 41.56 4.31
CA LEU A 16 2.43 40.37 3.87
C LEU A 16 3.06 39.74 2.62
N ILE A 17 3.40 40.56 1.62
CA ILE A 17 4.09 40.10 0.41
C ILE A 17 5.47 39.54 0.75
N ALA A 18 6.24 40.23 1.61
CA ALA A 18 7.56 39.74 2.04
C ALA A 18 7.48 38.42 2.83
N ARG A 19 6.41 38.21 3.60
CA ARG A 19 6.14 36.96 4.30
C ARG A 19 5.77 35.84 3.33
N GLU A 20 4.98 36.13 2.30
CA GLU A 20 4.55 35.17 1.29
C GLU A 20 5.71 34.75 0.38
N VAL A 21 6.61 35.70 0.04
CA VAL A 21 7.84 35.44 -0.73
C VAL A 21 8.91 34.72 0.09
N LYS A 22 8.93 34.89 1.43
CA LYS A 22 9.85 34.14 2.33
C LYS A 22 9.38 32.75 2.69
N THR A 23 8.18 32.34 2.28
CA THR A 23 7.85 30.92 2.17
C THR A 23 8.61 30.39 0.97
N GLU A 24 9.91 30.14 1.16
CA GLU A 24 10.63 29.18 0.32
C GLU A 24 9.78 27.91 0.37
N VAL A 25 9.03 27.66 -0.70
CA VAL A 25 8.47 26.35 -0.97
C VAL A 25 9.70 25.46 -1.03
N ALA A 26 9.96 24.74 0.07
CA ALA A 26 11.01 23.73 0.10
C ALA A 26 10.85 22.92 -1.19
N PRO A 27 11.92 22.74 -1.98
CA PRO A 27 11.81 22.01 -3.23
C PRO A 27 11.12 20.69 -2.91
N ASP A 28 10.03 20.41 -3.61
CA ASP A 28 9.26 19.18 -3.43
C ASP A 28 10.27 18.04 -3.60
N VAL A 29 10.64 17.39 -2.51
CA VAL A 29 11.65 16.34 -2.54
C VAL A 29 11.00 15.20 -3.29
N VAL A 30 11.32 15.09 -4.58
CA VAL A 30 10.79 14.04 -5.45
C VAL A 30 11.10 12.71 -4.80
N ARG A 31 10.05 12.01 -4.37
CA ARG A 31 10.20 10.73 -3.69
C ARG A 31 10.72 9.69 -4.66
N LYS A 32 11.59 8.83 -4.15
CA LYS A 32 12.20 7.71 -4.87
C LYS A 32 11.17 6.68 -5.37
N ARG A 33 11.67 5.59 -5.97
CA ARG A 33 10.85 4.52 -6.54
C ARG A 33 10.18 3.71 -5.44
N VAL A 34 9.08 3.02 -5.74
CA VAL A 34 8.37 2.17 -4.77
C VAL A 34 9.30 1.16 -4.08
N ALA A 35 10.25 0.55 -4.81
CA ALA A 35 11.18 -0.43 -4.26
C ALA A 35 12.18 0.13 -3.22
N ASP A 36 12.35 1.45 -3.18
CA ASP A 36 13.26 2.15 -2.27
C ASP A 36 12.61 2.42 -0.89
N TYR A 37 11.37 1.97 -0.70
CA TYR A 37 10.62 2.11 0.55
C TYR A 37 10.27 0.77 1.17
N TYR A 38 10.25 0.76 2.50
CA TYR A 38 9.69 -0.27 3.33
C TYR A 38 8.27 0.11 3.77
N VAL A 39 7.38 -0.87 3.83
CA VAL A 39 5.98 -0.72 4.23
C VAL A 39 5.61 -1.84 5.20
N ALA A 40 5.25 -1.45 6.41
CA ALA A 40 4.64 -2.33 7.39
C ALA A 40 3.14 -2.50 7.10
N GLY A 41 2.65 -3.73 7.30
CA GLY A 41 1.27 -4.09 7.05
C GLY A 41 0.56 -4.75 8.22
N THR A 42 -0.64 -5.25 7.94
CA THR A 42 -1.48 -5.97 8.89
C THR A 42 -2.51 -6.81 8.16
N THR A 43 -3.15 -7.72 8.88
CA THR A 43 -4.34 -8.46 8.42
C THR A 43 -5.63 -7.98 9.10
N ASP A 44 -5.51 -7.03 10.04
CA ASP A 44 -6.63 -6.44 10.76
C ASP A 44 -7.05 -5.13 10.08
N VAL A 45 -8.30 -5.09 9.63
CA VAL A 45 -8.88 -3.93 8.93
C VAL A 45 -8.92 -2.71 9.83
N SER A 46 -9.31 -2.88 11.09
CA SER A 46 -9.44 -1.78 12.04
C SER A 46 -8.08 -1.18 12.35
N ASP A 47 -7.07 -2.03 12.57
CA ASP A 47 -5.68 -1.60 12.72
C ASP A 47 -5.20 -0.84 11.48
N ALA A 48 -5.40 -1.39 10.27
CA ALA A 48 -4.95 -0.75 9.03
C ALA A 48 -5.51 0.67 8.88
N MET A 49 -6.79 0.87 9.23
CA MET A 49 -7.44 2.17 9.12
C MET A 49 -7.02 3.14 10.24
N ALA A 50 -6.74 2.64 11.44
CA ALA A 50 -6.43 3.48 12.60
C ALA A 50 -4.94 3.81 12.76
N SER A 51 -4.03 2.89 12.43
CA SER A 51 -2.60 3.03 12.72
C SER A 51 -1.79 3.69 11.61
N GLY A 52 -2.40 4.01 10.46
CA GLY A 52 -1.70 4.64 9.34
C GLY A 52 -0.78 3.68 8.55
N LYS A 53 -0.94 2.37 8.76
CA LYS A 53 -0.34 1.34 7.90
C LYS A 53 -0.86 1.49 6.46
N ARG A 54 -0.01 1.15 5.49
CA ARG A 54 -0.32 1.26 4.05
C ARG A 54 -0.35 -0.06 3.32
N LEU A 55 -0.33 -1.17 4.06
CA LEU A 55 -0.44 -2.52 3.54
C LEU A 55 -1.47 -3.30 4.37
N LEU A 56 -2.51 -3.78 3.71
CA LEU A 56 -3.54 -4.63 4.30
C LEU A 56 -3.63 -5.92 3.50
N GLU A 57 -3.60 -7.06 4.18
CA GLU A 57 -3.91 -8.35 3.58
C GLU A 57 -5.25 -8.90 4.07
N LEU A 58 -6.13 -9.21 3.12
CA LEU A 58 -7.42 -9.82 3.36
C LEU A 58 -7.42 -11.25 2.87
N ASN A 59 -7.81 -12.17 3.75
CA ASN A 59 -8.09 -13.54 3.39
C ASN A 59 -9.57 -13.63 3.03
N ILE A 60 -9.91 -13.90 1.78
CA ILE A 60 -11.28 -13.91 1.27
C ILE A 60 -11.74 -15.35 1.10
N GLY A 61 -12.86 -15.68 1.73
CA GLY A 61 -13.61 -16.92 1.52
C GLY A 61 -14.95 -16.65 0.86
N SER A 62 -15.69 -17.73 0.67
CA SER A 62 -17.08 -17.72 0.19
C SER A 62 -18.02 -18.12 1.32
N ASP A 63 -19.13 -17.40 1.50
CA ASP A 63 -20.23 -17.83 2.38
C ASP A 63 -21.13 -18.87 1.69
N MET A 64 -22.17 -19.36 2.37
CA MET A 64 -23.10 -20.34 1.80
C MET A 64 -23.91 -19.83 0.58
N GLN A 65 -23.79 -18.54 0.25
CA GLN A 65 -24.50 -17.86 -0.84
C GLN A 65 -23.52 -17.32 -1.89
N ASP A 66 -22.28 -17.80 -1.92
CA ASP A 66 -21.21 -17.35 -2.82
C ASP A 66 -20.87 -15.86 -2.70
N ARG A 67 -21.07 -15.28 -1.51
CA ARG A 67 -20.68 -13.89 -1.24
C ARG A 67 -19.31 -13.83 -0.57
N PRO A 68 -18.49 -12.83 -0.92
CA PRO A 68 -17.16 -12.69 -0.36
C PRO A 68 -17.21 -12.26 1.10
N VAL A 69 -16.53 -13.04 1.94
CA VAL A 69 -16.35 -12.80 3.37
C VAL A 69 -14.88 -12.82 3.74
N ILE A 70 -14.51 -12.06 4.75
CA ILE A 70 -13.15 -11.95 5.27
C ILE A 70 -12.95 -13.04 6.33
N LEU A 71 -11.86 -13.78 6.21
CA LEU A 71 -11.52 -14.88 7.10
C LEU A 71 -10.49 -14.44 8.15
N PRO A 72 -10.62 -14.86 9.42
CA PRO A 72 -11.66 -15.75 9.95
C PRO A 72 -12.91 -15.01 10.48
N SER A 73 -12.99 -13.68 10.39
CA SER A 73 -14.03 -12.88 11.06
C SER A 73 -15.45 -13.13 10.53
N GLY A 74 -15.59 -13.56 9.27
CA GLY A 74 -16.87 -13.70 8.58
C GLY A 74 -17.47 -12.36 8.14
N GLU A 75 -16.74 -11.26 8.31
CA GLU A 75 -17.20 -9.93 7.90
C GLU A 75 -17.35 -9.84 6.38
N LYS A 76 -18.33 -9.08 5.91
CA LYS A 76 -18.53 -8.88 4.48
C LYS A 76 -17.40 -8.03 3.88
N PHE A 77 -17.04 -8.33 2.65
CA PHE A 77 -15.98 -7.59 1.94
C PHE A 77 -16.36 -6.13 1.61
N GLU A 78 -17.60 -5.89 1.18
CA GLU A 78 -18.05 -4.56 0.72
C GLU A 78 -17.88 -3.43 1.75
N PRO A 79 -18.25 -3.59 3.04
CA PRO A 79 -17.95 -2.58 4.08
C PRO A 79 -16.46 -2.20 4.17
N VAL A 80 -15.55 -3.12 3.88
CA VAL A 80 -14.11 -2.82 3.89
C VAL A 80 -13.71 -1.93 2.72
N CYS A 81 -14.30 -2.11 1.54
CA CYS A 81 -14.10 -1.17 0.43
C CYS A 81 -14.56 0.25 0.80
N VAL A 82 -15.69 0.37 1.51
CA VAL A 82 -16.19 1.66 1.98
C VAL A 82 -15.25 2.28 3.02
N ALA A 83 -14.74 1.46 3.96
CA ALA A 83 -13.77 1.92 4.95
C ALA A 83 -12.47 2.42 4.28
N LEU A 84 -11.96 1.70 3.29
CA LEU A 84 -10.80 2.10 2.50
C LEU A 84 -11.04 3.44 1.80
N LEU A 85 -12.17 3.59 1.09
CA LEU A 85 -12.49 4.83 0.39
C LEU A 85 -12.46 6.05 1.32
N ASN A 86 -13.02 5.89 2.53
CA ASN A 86 -13.19 6.99 3.47
C ASN A 86 -11.91 7.33 4.26
N GLN A 87 -11.04 6.35 4.51
CA GLN A 87 -9.94 6.50 5.48
C GLN A 87 -8.54 6.31 4.88
N ALA A 88 -8.39 5.50 3.83
CA ALA A 88 -7.08 5.12 3.32
C ALA A 88 -6.43 6.19 2.42
N PHE A 89 -7.23 6.95 1.68
CA PHE A 89 -6.75 7.81 0.57
C PHE A 89 -6.63 9.29 0.90
N SER A 90 -6.81 9.68 2.16
CA SER A 90 -6.52 11.03 2.64
C SER A 90 -5.01 11.30 2.83
N ASN A 91 -4.17 10.28 2.66
CA ASN A 91 -2.72 10.36 2.78
C ASN A 91 -2.05 10.59 1.41
N LYS A 92 -0.82 11.12 1.43
CA LYS A 92 0.04 11.31 0.25
C LYS A 92 0.63 10.00 -0.28
N ASP A 93 0.58 8.92 0.50
CA ASP A 93 1.04 7.60 0.10
C ASP A 93 -0.05 6.80 -0.63
N PRO A 94 0.32 5.87 -1.54
CA PRO A 94 -0.59 4.83 -2.00
C PRO A 94 -1.00 3.91 -0.84
N PHE A 95 -2.06 3.14 -1.06
CA PHE A 95 -2.47 2.04 -0.20
C PHE A 95 -2.34 0.71 -0.95
N ILE A 96 -1.76 -0.30 -0.31
CA ILE A 96 -1.58 -1.65 -0.86
C ILE A 96 -2.60 -2.58 -0.25
N LEU A 97 -3.41 -3.21 -1.09
CA LEU A 97 -4.39 -4.22 -0.71
C LEU A 97 -4.00 -5.57 -1.32
N SER A 98 -3.58 -6.50 -0.47
CA SER A 98 -3.30 -7.90 -0.82
C SER A 98 -4.55 -8.75 -0.60
N LEU A 99 -5.03 -9.43 -1.64
CA LEU A 99 -6.21 -10.30 -1.57
C LEU A 99 -5.80 -11.76 -1.75
N VAL A 100 -5.99 -12.56 -0.70
CA VAL A 100 -5.70 -14.00 -0.70
C VAL A 100 -7.01 -14.76 -0.74
N PHE A 101 -7.28 -15.46 -1.83
CA PHE A 101 -8.52 -16.21 -2.00
C PHE A 101 -8.39 -17.65 -1.47
N HIS A 102 -9.32 -18.03 -0.60
CA HIS A 102 -9.51 -19.40 -0.08
C HIS A 102 -10.72 -20.07 -0.74
N THR A 103 -11.00 -19.67 -1.98
CA THR A 103 -12.07 -20.18 -2.83
C THR A 103 -11.66 -20.03 -4.29
N ASP A 104 -12.12 -20.96 -5.12
CA ASP A 104 -11.98 -20.98 -6.58
C ASP A 104 -13.27 -20.54 -7.29
N THR A 105 -14.31 -20.16 -6.53
CA THR A 105 -15.61 -19.77 -7.09
C THR A 105 -15.52 -18.44 -7.84
N THR A 106 -15.66 -18.49 -9.16
CA THR A 106 -15.66 -17.28 -10.01
C THR A 106 -16.74 -16.29 -9.61
N VAL A 107 -17.87 -16.76 -9.07
CA VAL A 107 -18.96 -15.91 -8.55
C VAL A 107 -18.44 -15.00 -7.43
N THR A 108 -17.72 -15.57 -6.46
CA THR A 108 -17.14 -14.81 -5.34
C THR A 108 -16.08 -13.82 -5.83
N LEU A 109 -15.19 -14.27 -6.74
CA LEU A 109 -14.16 -13.41 -7.33
C LEU A 109 -14.77 -12.21 -8.08
N ASN A 110 -15.83 -12.45 -8.87
CA ASN A 110 -16.51 -11.41 -9.62
C ASN A 110 -17.28 -10.46 -8.70
N ALA A 111 -17.84 -10.95 -7.59
CA ALA A 111 -18.47 -10.11 -6.57
C ALA A 111 -17.46 -9.18 -5.88
N VAL A 112 -16.23 -9.65 -5.64
CA VAL A 112 -15.12 -8.80 -5.16
C VAL A 112 -14.75 -7.74 -6.19
N ALA A 113 -14.58 -8.13 -7.45
CA ALA A 113 -14.27 -7.21 -8.54
C ALA A 113 -15.34 -6.12 -8.68
N LYS A 114 -16.62 -6.50 -8.58
CA LYS A 114 -17.76 -5.58 -8.59
C LYS A 114 -17.67 -4.57 -7.44
N SER A 115 -17.47 -5.05 -6.21
CA SER A 115 -17.37 -4.18 -5.02
C SER A 115 -16.24 -3.15 -5.14
N LEU A 116 -15.08 -3.57 -5.69
CA LEU A 116 -13.94 -2.69 -5.94
C LEU A 116 -14.26 -1.63 -7.01
N ARG A 117 -14.89 -2.01 -8.12
CA ARG A 117 -15.28 -1.07 -9.18
C ARG A 117 -16.33 -0.07 -8.71
N GLU A 118 -17.33 -0.52 -7.96
CA GLU A 118 -18.40 0.36 -7.52
C GLU A 118 -17.90 1.36 -6.46
N THR A 119 -16.97 0.94 -5.59
CA THR A 119 -16.57 1.75 -4.44
C THR A 119 -15.27 2.53 -4.64
N VAL A 120 -14.21 1.90 -5.14
CA VAL A 120 -12.84 2.46 -5.17
C VAL A 120 -12.25 2.60 -6.58
N HIS A 121 -13.08 2.60 -7.64
CA HIS A 121 -12.58 2.62 -9.03
C HIS A 121 -11.61 3.77 -9.35
N ARG A 122 -11.78 4.94 -8.74
CA ARG A 122 -10.94 6.13 -9.04
C ARG A 122 -9.53 5.99 -8.48
N GLN A 123 -9.38 5.16 -7.46
CA GLN A 123 -8.13 4.93 -6.76
C GLN A 123 -7.35 3.77 -7.36
N LEU A 124 -8.01 2.81 -8.03
CA LEU A 124 -7.34 1.63 -8.59
C LEU A 124 -6.21 1.99 -9.56
N VAL A 125 -5.03 1.40 -9.31
CA VAL A 125 -3.90 1.43 -10.23
C VAL A 125 -4.08 0.28 -11.24
N PRO A 126 -4.03 0.54 -12.56
CA PRO A 126 -4.12 -0.51 -13.56
C PRO A 126 -2.93 -1.48 -13.46
N PRO A 127 -3.00 -2.67 -14.09
CA PRO A 127 -1.88 -3.60 -14.18
C PRO A 127 -0.58 -2.90 -14.60
N THR A 128 0.45 -2.97 -13.76
CA THR A 128 1.70 -2.21 -13.93
C THR A 128 2.91 -3.12 -13.72
N PRO A 129 3.52 -3.68 -14.79
CA PRO A 129 4.54 -4.73 -14.68
C PRO A 129 5.84 -4.29 -13.99
N ASN A 130 6.15 -2.98 -13.99
CA ASN A 130 7.36 -2.42 -13.39
C ASN A 130 7.04 -1.48 -12.21
N LEU A 131 6.01 -1.79 -11.42
CA LEU A 131 5.57 -0.94 -10.31
C LEU A 131 6.70 -0.61 -9.32
N ALA A 132 7.66 -1.52 -9.14
CA ALA A 132 8.85 -1.34 -8.32
C ALA A 132 9.66 -0.07 -8.66
N GLU A 133 9.71 0.27 -9.95
CA GLU A 133 10.50 1.37 -10.51
C GLU A 133 9.74 2.70 -10.56
N VAL A 134 8.43 2.67 -10.31
CA VAL A 134 7.57 3.85 -10.40
C VAL A 134 7.89 4.80 -9.24
N PRO A 135 8.01 6.13 -9.46
CA PRO A 135 8.15 7.09 -8.37
C PRO A 135 6.93 7.06 -7.46
N LEU A 136 7.15 6.99 -6.15
CA LEU A 136 6.08 6.81 -5.17
C LEU A 136 4.98 7.89 -5.28
N ASP A 137 5.38 9.14 -5.58
CA ASP A 137 4.46 10.28 -5.68
C ASP A 137 3.43 10.14 -6.81
N THR A 138 3.74 9.39 -7.86
CA THR A 138 2.78 9.14 -8.96
C THR A 138 1.61 8.26 -8.53
N LEU A 139 1.76 7.57 -7.39
CA LEU A 139 0.77 6.65 -6.82
C LEU A 139 0.07 7.28 -5.60
N ALA A 140 0.27 8.57 -5.33
CA ALA A 140 -0.35 9.26 -4.21
C ALA A 140 -1.89 9.13 -4.23
N GLY A 141 -2.47 8.67 -3.12
CA GLY A 141 -3.92 8.44 -2.99
C GLY A 141 -4.48 7.33 -3.89
N LYS A 142 -3.61 6.46 -4.43
CA LYS A 142 -4.00 5.31 -5.26
C LYS A 142 -4.01 4.00 -4.49
N LEU A 143 -4.72 3.03 -5.02
CA LEU A 143 -4.87 1.67 -4.51
C LEU A 143 -4.09 0.70 -5.41
N ILE A 144 -3.01 0.15 -4.88
CA ILE A 144 -2.26 -0.95 -5.48
C ILE A 144 -2.96 -2.24 -5.08
N LEU A 145 -3.57 -2.93 -6.03
CA LEU A 145 -4.24 -4.20 -5.81
C LEU A 145 -3.28 -5.35 -6.10
N VAL A 146 -3.10 -6.22 -5.12
CA VAL A 146 -2.19 -7.35 -5.19
C VAL A 146 -2.98 -8.65 -4.97
N SER A 147 -2.80 -9.65 -5.81
CA SER A 147 -3.48 -10.94 -5.68
C SER A 147 -2.62 -12.09 -6.22
N GLY A 148 -3.04 -13.32 -5.98
CA GLY A 148 -2.40 -14.52 -6.52
C GLY A 148 -3.05 -15.04 -7.78
N PRO A 149 -2.46 -16.05 -8.44
CA PRO A 149 -2.88 -16.59 -9.73
C PRO A 149 -4.30 -17.19 -9.74
N GLU A 150 -4.93 -17.35 -8.58
CA GLU A 150 -6.29 -17.87 -8.40
C GLU A 150 -7.35 -16.98 -9.08
N MET A 151 -7.02 -15.72 -9.37
CA MET A 151 -7.95 -14.77 -9.99
C MET A 151 -8.10 -14.91 -11.52
N ARG A 152 -7.28 -15.75 -12.17
CA ARG A 152 -7.27 -15.90 -13.64
C ARG A 152 -8.63 -16.31 -14.19
N GLY A 153 -9.06 -15.65 -15.25
CA GLY A 153 -10.35 -15.90 -15.90
C GLY A 153 -11.55 -15.30 -15.15
N SER A 154 -11.32 -14.50 -14.10
CA SER A 154 -12.36 -13.75 -13.41
C SER A 154 -12.36 -12.27 -13.80
N ASP A 155 -13.44 -11.58 -13.46
CA ASP A 155 -13.54 -10.13 -13.62
C ASP A 155 -12.55 -9.36 -12.74
N LEU A 156 -11.91 -10.02 -11.76
CA LEU A 156 -10.93 -9.42 -10.87
C LEU A 156 -9.56 -9.27 -11.54
N GLU A 157 -9.19 -10.20 -12.42
CA GLU A 157 -7.90 -10.24 -13.12
C GLU A 157 -7.47 -8.88 -13.70
N PRO A 158 -8.31 -8.16 -14.50
CA PRO A 158 -7.90 -6.88 -15.08
C PRO A 158 -7.78 -5.73 -14.05
N LEU A 159 -8.23 -5.93 -12.81
CA LEU A 159 -8.11 -4.93 -11.74
C LEU A 159 -6.82 -5.08 -10.93
N VAL A 160 -6.16 -6.24 -11.01
CA VAL A 160 -4.97 -6.55 -10.21
C VAL A 160 -3.77 -5.79 -10.76
N THR A 161 -3.17 -4.95 -9.92
CA THR A 161 -1.98 -4.18 -10.25
C THR A 161 -0.75 -5.07 -10.37
N LEU A 162 -0.58 -6.00 -9.42
CA LEU A 162 0.52 -6.96 -9.36
C LEU A 162 0.04 -8.34 -8.92
N SER A 163 0.62 -9.39 -9.51
CA SER A 163 0.39 -10.77 -9.12
C SER A 163 1.65 -11.41 -8.54
N TRP A 164 1.54 -12.13 -7.43
CA TRP A 164 2.65 -12.98 -6.96
C TRP A 164 2.78 -14.31 -7.72
N GLY A 165 1.89 -14.56 -8.69
CA GLY A 165 2.06 -15.60 -9.69
C GLY A 165 2.97 -15.18 -10.86
N ASP A 166 3.32 -13.90 -10.94
CA ASP A 166 4.15 -13.34 -12.02
C ASP A 166 5.55 -12.95 -11.50
N SER A 167 6.47 -12.57 -12.39
CA SER A 167 7.86 -12.25 -12.03
C SER A 167 8.03 -10.92 -11.26
N GLY A 168 7.02 -10.05 -11.28
CA GLY A 168 7.07 -8.69 -10.72
C GLY A 168 7.04 -8.62 -9.20
N LEU A 169 6.54 -9.67 -8.54
CA LEU A 169 6.32 -9.72 -7.10
C LEU A 169 6.64 -11.11 -6.55
N ARG A 170 7.50 -11.18 -5.53
CA ARG A 170 7.78 -12.42 -4.81
C ARG A 170 7.06 -12.42 -3.47
N ARG A 171 6.21 -13.42 -3.25
CA ARG A 171 5.57 -13.66 -1.95
C ARG A 171 6.40 -14.67 -1.15
N LEU A 172 6.86 -14.29 0.04
CA LEU A 172 7.66 -15.13 0.94
C LEU A 172 6.96 -15.28 2.28
N ASP A 173 7.02 -16.47 2.86
CA ASP A 173 6.71 -16.63 4.28
C ASP A 173 7.79 -15.94 5.15
N TYR A 174 7.42 -15.61 6.37
CA TYR A 174 8.29 -14.91 7.31
C TYR A 174 9.62 -15.65 7.56
N ALA A 175 9.59 -16.98 7.66
CA ALA A 175 10.78 -17.78 7.95
C ALA A 175 11.79 -17.74 6.79
N ARG A 176 11.31 -17.81 5.55
CA ARG A 176 12.13 -17.71 4.33
C ARG A 176 12.65 -16.30 4.09
N ALA A 177 11.92 -15.28 4.53
CA ALA A 177 12.40 -13.90 4.50
C ALA A 177 13.50 -13.64 5.54
N LEU A 178 13.39 -14.23 6.74
CA LEU A 178 14.37 -14.07 7.81
C LEU A 178 15.65 -14.89 7.57
N HIS A 179 15.50 -16.09 6.99
CA HIS A 179 16.60 -16.99 6.67
C HIS A 179 16.53 -17.42 5.20
N PRO A 180 16.80 -16.50 4.26
CA PRO A 180 16.77 -16.82 2.85
C PRO A 180 17.88 -17.81 2.52
N ARG A 181 17.56 -18.77 1.65
CA ARG A 181 18.52 -19.76 1.15
C ARG A 181 19.69 -19.09 0.42
N ASP A 182 19.40 -18.01 -0.31
CA ASP A 182 20.36 -17.16 -0.99
C ASP A 182 20.03 -15.69 -0.69
N PRO A 183 20.67 -15.08 0.34
CA PRO A 183 20.40 -13.70 0.72
C PRO A 183 20.81 -12.69 -0.36
N GLU A 184 21.82 -13.01 -1.17
CA GLU A 184 22.36 -12.08 -2.17
C GLU A 184 21.47 -12.02 -3.41
N GLU A 185 20.97 -13.17 -3.86
CA GLU A 185 19.94 -13.22 -4.90
C GLU A 185 18.67 -12.47 -4.48
N LEU A 186 18.22 -12.64 -3.24
CA LEU A 186 17.02 -11.95 -2.75
C LEU A 186 17.20 -10.43 -2.75
N LYS A 187 18.37 -9.94 -2.32
CA LYS A 187 18.70 -8.50 -2.37
C LYS A 187 18.72 -7.97 -3.79
N GLN A 188 19.39 -8.68 -4.70
CA GLN A 188 19.47 -8.30 -6.12
C GLN A 188 18.09 -8.27 -6.78
N PHE A 189 17.25 -9.27 -6.47
CA PHE A 189 15.86 -9.31 -6.92
C PHE A 189 15.09 -8.08 -6.42
N ALA A 190 15.21 -7.78 -5.11
CA ALA A 190 14.51 -6.68 -4.46
C ALA A 190 14.99 -5.28 -4.87
N THR A 191 16.07 -5.15 -5.65
CA THR A 191 16.48 -3.86 -6.22
C THR A 191 15.54 -3.36 -7.31
N HIS A 192 14.94 -4.29 -8.06
CA HIS A 192 14.11 -4.01 -9.24
C HIS A 192 12.71 -4.63 -9.18
N HIS A 193 12.44 -5.44 -8.15
CA HIS A 193 11.16 -6.11 -7.94
C HIS A 193 10.73 -5.94 -6.50
N LEU A 194 9.46 -6.28 -6.23
CA LEU A 194 8.88 -6.17 -4.92
C LEU A 194 8.85 -7.54 -4.24
N VAL A 195 9.06 -7.54 -2.92
CA VAL A 195 8.97 -8.72 -2.08
C VAL A 195 7.95 -8.46 -0.97
N LEU A 196 6.90 -9.29 -0.96
CA LEU A 196 5.86 -9.31 0.06
C LEU A 196 6.13 -10.45 1.04
N VAL A 197 6.40 -10.10 2.29
CA VAL A 197 6.61 -11.02 3.39
C VAL A 197 5.31 -11.18 4.15
N VAL A 198 4.88 -12.43 4.27
CA VAL A 198 3.60 -12.77 4.90
C VAL A 198 3.79 -13.47 6.22
N SER A 199 2.93 -13.11 7.16
CA SER A 199 2.87 -13.68 8.49
C SER A 199 2.24 -15.06 8.41
N ASP A 200 2.98 -16.09 8.80
CA ASP A 200 2.40 -17.40 9.08
C ASP A 200 1.75 -17.32 10.47
N LYS A 201 0.43 -17.13 10.50
CA LYS A 201 -0.40 -16.88 11.71
C LYS A 201 -0.18 -17.90 12.84
N SER A 202 0.55 -18.99 12.59
CA SER A 202 0.88 -20.05 13.54
C SER A 202 1.99 -19.70 14.56
N LYS A 203 2.77 -18.61 14.38
CA LYS A 203 3.98 -18.40 15.20
C LYS A 203 4.20 -16.97 15.73
N GLY A 204 3.49 -16.61 16.80
CA GLY A 204 3.99 -15.74 17.87
C GLY A 204 4.47 -14.32 17.49
N VAL A 205 5.23 -13.72 18.41
CA VAL A 205 5.83 -12.38 18.26
C VAL A 205 6.86 -12.43 17.14
N TYR A 206 6.62 -11.66 16.08
CA TYR A 206 7.56 -11.52 14.97
C TYR A 206 8.74 -10.65 15.41
N ALA A 207 9.86 -11.30 15.68
CA ALA A 207 11.15 -10.65 15.84
C ALA A 207 11.87 -10.61 14.48
N GLY A 208 12.73 -9.64 14.26
CA GLY A 208 13.61 -9.62 13.10
C GLY A 208 13.17 -8.69 11.95
N ASP A 209 12.40 -7.64 12.24
CA ASP A 209 11.96 -6.68 11.22
C ASP A 209 13.15 -6.01 10.53
N ASN A 210 14.20 -5.66 11.29
CA ASN A 210 15.44 -5.09 10.76
C ASN A 210 16.14 -6.06 9.81
N GLU A 211 16.14 -7.36 10.11
CA GLU A 211 16.77 -8.42 9.32
C GLU A 211 16.02 -8.66 8.01
N ILE A 212 14.68 -8.55 8.03
CA ILE A 212 13.84 -8.63 6.84
C ILE A 212 14.10 -7.41 5.93
N VAL A 213 14.14 -6.21 6.51
CA VAL A 213 14.49 -4.98 5.78
C VAL A 213 15.90 -5.07 5.21
N ALA A 214 16.85 -5.61 5.98
CA ALA A 214 18.24 -5.80 5.54
C ALA A 214 18.38 -6.83 4.42
N SER A 215 17.48 -7.82 4.35
CA SER A 215 17.39 -8.79 3.24
C SER A 215 16.78 -8.18 1.97
N GLY A 216 16.30 -6.94 2.06
CA GLY A 216 15.79 -6.15 0.95
C GLY A 216 14.28 -6.21 0.76
N CYS A 217 13.57 -6.95 1.61
CA CYS A 217 12.13 -7.09 1.54
C CYS A 217 11.41 -5.77 1.86
N GLN A 218 10.57 -5.30 0.95
CA GLN A 218 9.91 -4.00 1.08
C GLN A 218 8.60 -4.08 1.85
N TRP A 219 7.77 -5.07 1.58
CA TRP A 219 6.41 -5.14 2.11
C TRP A 219 6.35 -6.22 3.18
N ASN A 220 6.20 -5.84 4.45
CA ASN A 220 6.19 -6.79 5.57
C ASN A 220 4.87 -6.71 6.34
N LEU A 221 4.03 -7.76 6.23
CA LEU A 221 2.74 -7.82 6.94
C LEU A 221 2.86 -7.94 8.47
N ALA A 222 4.03 -8.33 8.97
CA ALA A 222 4.34 -8.39 10.40
C ALA A 222 5.26 -7.24 10.85
N GLY A 223 5.47 -6.26 9.97
CA GLY A 223 6.35 -5.14 10.18
C GLY A 223 5.91 -4.16 11.26
N MET A 224 6.87 -3.43 11.82
CA MET A 224 6.59 -2.29 12.70
C MET A 224 6.78 -0.98 11.93
N GLY A 225 5.75 -0.15 11.88
CA GLY A 225 5.84 1.14 11.22
C GLY A 225 4.53 1.61 10.61
N THR A 226 4.57 2.82 10.07
CA THR A 226 3.42 3.49 9.46
C THR A 226 3.87 4.22 8.20
N GLY A 227 3.04 4.23 7.16
CA GLY A 227 3.41 4.85 5.87
C GLY A 227 4.51 4.12 5.11
N PHE A 228 5.08 4.82 4.13
CA PHE A 228 6.26 4.38 3.37
C PHE A 228 7.54 4.95 3.98
N ILE A 229 8.41 4.09 4.50
CA ILE A 229 9.66 4.45 5.17
C ILE A 229 10.82 4.26 4.18
N GLU A 230 11.58 5.31 3.90
CA GLU A 230 12.71 5.23 2.96
C GLU A 230 13.80 4.29 3.48
N ARG A 231 14.29 3.40 2.62
CA ARG A 231 15.40 2.50 2.94
C ARG A 231 16.71 3.29 2.87
N THR A 232 17.27 3.63 4.03
CA THR A 232 18.59 4.26 4.11
C THR A 232 19.70 3.19 4.05
N GLY A 233 20.47 3.14 2.96
CA GLY A 233 21.72 2.38 2.90
C GLY A 233 21.63 0.97 2.32
N VAL A 234 21.24 0.86 1.05
CA VAL A 234 21.58 -0.30 0.19
C VAL A 234 22.66 0.15 -0.78
#